data_AF-A0A945STA7-F1
#
_entry.id   AF-A0A945STA7-F1
#
_cell.length_a   1.000
_cell.length_b   1.000
_cell.length_c   1.000
_cell.angle_alpha   90.00
_cell.angle_beta   90.00
_cell.angle_gamma   90.00
#
_symmetry.space_group_name_H-M   'P 1'
#
loop_
_entity.id
_entity.type
_entity.pdbx_description
1 polymer ?
#
loop_
_entity_poly.entity_id
_entity_poly.type
_entity_poly.pdbx_seq_one_letter_code
_entity_poly.pdbx_strand_id
1 'polypeptide(L)'
;MNMQTVWYVLIHISLGLIGWQVFTITNQGVLAALAVCGSVQAWPMYEFYKLSWDKFDSMRSSLTGAEHRKRETRGYWTRMGRLWLFRSSAYSLLTLFVAWLMRG
;
A
#
# COMPACT_ATOMS: atom_id res chain seq x y z
N MET A 1 12.12 -16.13 8.72
CA MET A 1 11.53 -15.29 7.65
C MET A 1 11.21 -16.20 6.47
N ASN A 2 9.97 -16.20 5.98
CA ASN A 2 9.59 -17.04 4.83
C ASN A 2 10.23 -16.51 3.55
N MET A 3 10.66 -17.41 2.65
CA MET A 3 11.27 -17.10 1.35
C MET A 3 10.43 -16.12 0.53
N GLN A 4 9.10 -16.24 0.59
CA GLN A 4 8.16 -15.32 -0.06
C GLN A 4 8.25 -13.88 0.46
N THR A 5 8.50 -13.69 1.77
CA THR A 5 8.66 -12.36 2.36
C THR A 5 9.94 -11.68 1.87
N VAL A 6 11.01 -12.46 1.67
CA VAL A 6 12.29 -11.96 1.15
C VAL A 6 12.14 -11.48 -0.29
N TRP A 7 11.53 -12.30 -1.15
CA TRP A 7 11.26 -11.91 -2.54
C TRP A 7 10.33 -10.70 -2.65
N TYR A 8 9.32 -10.63 -1.80
CA TYR A 8 8.39 -9.51 -1.77
C TYR A 8 9.09 -8.19 -1.42
N VAL A 9 10.00 -8.23 -0.44
CA VAL A 9 10.82 -7.08 -0.03
C VAL A 9 11.81 -6.71 -1.13
N LEU A 10 12.48 -7.68 -1.75
CA LEU A 10 13.41 -7.45 -2.86
C LEU A 10 12.72 -6.78 -4.05
N ILE A 11 11.54 -7.26 -4.46
CA ILE A 11 10.78 -6.67 -5.58
C ILE A 11 10.40 -5.20 -5.27
N HIS A 12 9.98 -4.91 -4.03
CA HIS A 12 9.65 -3.54 -3.62
C HIS A 12 10.87 -2.62 -3.64
N ILE A 13 12.01 -3.12 -3.15
CA ILE A 13 13.27 -2.36 -3.12
C ILE A 13 13.80 -2.14 -4.54
N SER A 14 13.81 -3.16 -5.39
CA SER A 14 14.28 -3.06 -6.78
C SER A 14 13.41 -2.12 -7.62
N LEU A 15 12.08 -2.21 -7.53
CA LEU A 15 11.18 -1.27 -8.22
C LEU A 15 11.34 0.15 -7.68
N GLY A 16 11.52 0.28 -6.37
CA GLY A 16 11.79 1.56 -5.71
C GLY A 16 13.12 2.19 -6.16
N LEU A 17 14.17 1.39 -6.35
CA LEU A 17 15.48 1.81 -6.85
C LEU A 17 15.46 2.16 -8.34
N ILE A 18 14.73 1.40 -9.17
CA ILE A 18 14.52 1.73 -10.59
C ILE A 18 13.76 3.06 -10.71
N GLY A 19 12.71 3.25 -9.91
CA GLY A 19 12.02 4.53 -9.81
C GLY A 19 12.98 5.64 -9.37
N TRP A 20 13.75 5.40 -8.31
CA TRP A 20 14.72 6.38 -7.81
C TRP A 20 15.75 6.79 -8.86
N GLN A 21 16.35 5.85 -9.61
CA GLN A 21 17.30 6.16 -10.68
C GLN A 21 16.68 6.97 -11.83
N VAL A 22 15.41 6.72 -12.16
CA VAL A 22 14.70 7.48 -13.20
C VAL A 22 14.34 8.89 -12.72
N PHE A 23 14.20 9.11 -11.41
CA PHE A 23 13.62 10.35 -10.86
C PHE A 23 14.57 11.27 -10.08
N THR A 24 15.88 11.01 -10.04
CA THR A 24 16.80 11.92 -9.35
C THR A 24 16.95 13.27 -10.07
N ILE A 25 16.44 14.34 -9.43
CA ILE A 25 17.00 15.70 -9.18
C ILE A 25 15.92 16.75 -8.81
N THR A 26 14.65 16.38 -8.58
CA THR A 26 13.62 17.36 -8.16
C THR A 26 12.64 16.80 -7.11
N ASN A 27 11.93 17.67 -6.39
CA ASN A 27 10.83 17.32 -5.46
C ASN A 27 9.77 16.40 -6.10
N GLN A 28 9.72 16.31 -7.43
CA GLN A 28 8.86 15.40 -8.18
C GLN A 28 9.26 13.93 -8.04
N GLY A 29 10.53 13.62 -7.77
CA GLY A 29 10.98 12.23 -7.63
C GLY A 29 10.47 11.55 -6.37
N VAL A 30 10.19 12.31 -5.31
CA VAL A 30 9.53 11.79 -4.11
C VAL A 30 8.07 11.43 -4.40
N LEU A 31 7.37 12.27 -5.16
CA LEU A 31 5.99 11.98 -5.57
C LEU A 31 5.90 10.81 -6.53
N ALA A 32 6.86 10.70 -7.46
CA ALA A 32 6.94 9.58 -8.38
C ALA A 32 7.32 8.26 -7.68
N ALA A 33 8.27 8.28 -6.74
CA ALA A 33 8.57 7.12 -5.91
C ALA A 33 7.36 6.70 -5.07
N LEU A 34 6.63 7.66 -4.49
CA LEU A 34 5.40 7.39 -3.75
C LEU A 34 4.29 6.83 -4.66
N ALA A 35 4.18 7.30 -5.90
CA ALA A 35 3.24 6.77 -6.89
C ALA A 35 3.60 5.33 -7.31
N VAL A 36 4.87 5.04 -7.54
CA VAL A 36 5.37 3.69 -7.87
C VAL A 36 5.14 2.75 -6.69
N CYS A 37 5.56 3.14 -5.48
CA CYS A 37 5.32 2.34 -4.28
C CYS A 37 3.83 2.12 -4.00
N GLY A 38 2.99 3.16 -4.16
CA GLY A 38 1.55 3.05 -4.02
C GLY A 38 0.92 2.09 -5.04
N SER A 39 1.42 2.09 -6.27
CA SER A 39 0.97 1.18 -7.34
C SER A 39 1.33 -0.27 -7.04
N VAL A 40 2.56 -0.54 -6.60
CA VAL A 40 2.97 -1.90 -6.20
C VAL A 40 2.15 -2.38 -5.00
N GLN A 41 1.77 -1.48 -4.10
CA GLN A 41 0.91 -1.80 -2.96
C GLN A 41 -0.57 -1.95 -3.29
N ALA A 42 -1.03 -1.51 -4.46
CA ALA A 42 -2.41 -1.71 -4.88
C ALA A 42 -2.75 -3.20 -5.00
N TRP A 43 -1.81 -4.04 -5.45
CA TRP A 43 -2.02 -5.48 -5.61
C TRP A 43 -2.31 -6.23 -4.29
N PRO A 44 -1.45 -6.14 -3.26
CA PRO A 44 -1.74 -6.73 -1.94
C PRO A 44 -3.02 -6.17 -1.32
N MET A 45 -3.31 -4.89 -1.57
CA MET A 45 -4.52 -4.28 -1.06
C MET A 45 -5.78 -4.81 -1.74
N TYR A 46 -5.68 -5.12 -3.04
CA TYR A 46 -6.73 -5.80 -3.78
C TYR A 46 -6.97 -7.22 -3.28
N GLU A 47 -5.91 -7.98 -2.98
CA GLU A 47 -6.08 -9.32 -2.38
C GLU A 47 -6.68 -9.25 -0.97
N PHE A 48 -6.22 -8.30 -0.15
CA PHE A 48 -6.79 -8.10 1.19
C PHE A 48 -8.24 -7.63 1.12
N TYR A 49 -8.58 -6.79 0.14
CA TYR A 49 -9.96 -6.41 -0.17
C TYR A 49 -10.79 -7.64 -0.51
N LYS A 50 -10.39 -8.50 -1.45
CA LYS A 50 -11.14 -9.72 -1.79
C LYS A 50 -11.40 -10.60 -0.56
N LEU A 51 -10.40 -10.78 0.30
CA LEU A 51 -10.53 -11.62 1.49
C LEU A 51 -11.44 -11.00 2.58
N SER A 52 -11.37 -9.68 2.75
CA SER A 52 -12.10 -8.97 3.82
C SER A 52 -13.48 -8.49 3.39
N TRP A 53 -13.69 -8.30 2.08
CA TRP A 53 -14.94 -7.79 1.53
C TRP A 53 -16.09 -8.77 1.73
N ASP A 54 -15.90 -10.06 1.47
CA ASP A 54 -16.98 -11.06 1.63
C ASP A 54 -17.46 -11.13 3.09
N LYS A 55 -16.53 -11.04 4.05
CA LYS A 55 -16.84 -11.00 5.49
C LYS A 55 -17.51 -9.68 5.89
N PHE A 56 -17.06 -8.58 5.31
CA PHE A 56 -17.63 -7.26 5.55
C PHE A 56 -19.04 -7.15 4.96
N ASP A 57 -19.28 -7.69 3.76
CA ASP A 57 -20.58 -7.63 3.10
C ASP A 57 -21.61 -8.51 3.81
N SER A 58 -21.23 -9.69 4.31
CA SER A 58 -22.13 -10.53 5.10
C SER A 58 -22.52 -9.91 6.44
N MET A 59 -21.58 -9.21 7.10
CA MET A 59 -21.86 -8.42 8.30
C MET A 59 -22.69 -7.17 7.98
N ARG A 60 -22.47 -6.55 6.82
CA ARG A 60 -23.21 -5.36 6.38
C ARG A 60 -24.64 -5.71 5.96
N SER A 61 -24.87 -6.87 5.37
CA SER A 61 -26.20 -7.32 4.94
C SER A 61 -27.12 -7.63 6.11
N SER A 62 -26.57 -8.00 7.27
CA SER A 62 -27.35 -8.26 8.49
C SER A 62 -27.76 -6.98 9.25
N LEU A 63 -27.17 -5.82 8.92
CA LEU A 63 -27.53 -4.54 9.51
C LEU A 63 -28.82 -3.97 8.90
N THR A 64 -29.84 -3.78 9.73
CA THR A 64 -31.08 -3.08 9.39
C THR A 64 -30.86 -1.56 9.45
N GLY A 65 -31.04 -0.90 8.30
CA GLY A 65 -30.97 0.57 8.19
C GLY A 65 -29.97 1.06 7.13
N ALA A 66 -30.45 1.86 6.18
CA ALA A 66 -29.61 2.40 5.10
C ALA A 66 -28.46 3.29 5.62
N GLU A 67 -28.73 4.11 6.64
CA GLU A 67 -27.73 5.00 7.26
C GLU A 67 -26.61 4.23 7.99
N HIS A 68 -26.97 3.19 8.76
CA HIS A 68 -25.97 2.34 9.43
C HIS A 68 -25.07 1.62 8.42
N ARG A 69 -25.64 1.07 7.34
CA ARG A 69 -24.84 0.44 6.27
C ARG A 69 -23.88 1.43 5.61
N LYS A 70 -24.30 2.68 5.40
CA LYS A 70 -23.48 3.73 4.79
C LYS A 70 -22.33 4.16 5.71
N ARG A 71 -22.57 4.27 7.01
CA ARG A 71 -21.55 4.59 8.03
C ARG A 71 -20.49 3.50 8.15
N GLU A 72 -20.90 2.24 8.20
CA GLU A 72 -19.98 1.09 8.26
C GLU A 72 -19.16 0.97 6.98
N THR A 73 -19.77 1.19 5.82
CA THR A 73 -19.05 1.18 4.53
C THR A 73 -17.96 2.25 4.50
N ARG A 74 -18.28 3.49 4.93
CA ARG A 74 -17.27 4.55 5.06
C ARG A 74 -16.17 4.17 6.05
N GLY A 75 -16.53 3.61 7.20
CA GLY A 75 -15.57 3.15 8.21
C GLY A 75 -14.59 2.10 7.67
N TYR A 76 -15.10 1.13 6.91
CA TYR A 76 -14.28 0.11 6.24
C TYR A 76 -13.28 0.73 5.25
N TRP A 77 -13.75 1.61 4.36
CA TRP A 77 -12.88 2.29 3.40
C TRP A 77 -11.84 3.20 4.07
N THR A 78 -12.20 3.91 5.14
CA THR A 78 -11.26 4.74 5.90
C THR A 78 -10.17 3.89 6.56
N ARG A 79 -10.51 2.74 7.14
CA ARG A 79 -9.54 1.80 7.73
C ARG A 79 -8.63 1.20 6.65
N MET A 80 -9.21 0.79 5.53
CA MET A 80 -8.50 0.25 4.37
C MET A 80 -7.52 1.30 3.80
N GLY A 81 -7.99 2.52 3.55
CA GLY A 81 -7.14 3.62 3.07
C GLY A 81 -6.01 3.97 4.04
N ARG A 82 -6.26 3.97 5.36
CA ARG A 82 -5.23 4.23 6.37
C ARG A 82 -4.16 3.13 6.39
N LEU A 83 -4.56 1.86 6.26
CA LEU A 83 -3.62 0.74 6.19
C LEU A 83 -2.77 0.83 4.91
N TRP A 84 -3.38 1.20 3.78
CA TRP A 84 -2.70 1.37 2.50
C TRP A 84 -1.68 2.51 2.55
N LEU A 85 -2.05 3.67 3.11
CA LEU A 85 -1.14 4.79 3.31
C LEU A 85 0.01 4.43 4.24
N PHE A 86 -0.27 3.77 5.37
CA PHE A 86 0.78 3.37 6.32
C PHE A 86 1.78 2.41 5.69
N ARG A 87 1.30 1.39 4.98
CA ARG A 87 2.19 0.48 4.24
C ARG A 87 2.94 1.26 3.16
N SER A 88 2.29 2.15 2.41
CA SER A 88 2.93 2.88 1.30
C SER A 88 4.08 3.75 1.81
N SER A 89 3.87 4.45 2.92
CA SER A 89 4.90 5.23 3.59
C SER A 89 6.05 4.36 4.13
N ALA A 90 5.77 3.22 4.75
CA ALA A 90 6.80 2.34 5.29
C ALA A 90 7.73 1.78 4.20
N TYR A 91 7.18 1.32 3.08
CA TYR A 91 8.00 0.81 1.96
C TYR A 91 8.68 1.94 1.18
N SER A 92 8.08 3.14 1.11
CA SER A 92 8.74 4.31 0.52
C SER A 92 9.94 4.76 1.37
N LEU A 93 9.80 4.78 2.71
CA LEU A 93 10.90 5.04 3.63
C LEU A 93 12.00 3.98 3.53
N LEU A 94 11.63 2.70 3.42
CA LEU A 94 12.59 1.61 3.22
C LEU A 94 13.33 1.78 1.88
N THR A 95 12.62 2.16 0.82
CA THR A 95 13.21 2.44 -0.49
C THR A 95 14.20 3.60 -0.42
N LEU A 96 13.82 4.70 0.24
CA LEU A 96 14.71 5.85 0.47
C LEU A 96 15.94 5.47 1.30
N PHE A 97 15.76 4.64 2.32
CA PHE A 97 16.85 4.14 3.17
C PHE A 97 17.83 3.28 2.38
N VAL A 98 17.34 2.36 1.53
CA VAL A 98 18.21 1.57 0.64
C VAL A 98 18.89 2.45 -0.40
N ALA A 99 18.16 3.39 -1.00
CA ALA A 99 18.74 4.33 -1.96
C ALA A 99 19.85 5.19 -1.34
N TRP A 100 19.71 5.59 -0.07
CA TRP A 100 20.76 6.27 0.69
C TRP A 100 21.97 5.35 0.96
N LEU A 101 21.74 4.10 1.36
CA LEU A 101 22.78 3.08 1.56
C LEU A 101 23.58 2.78 0.30
N MET A 102 22.92 2.75 -0.87
CA MET A 102 23.58 2.52 -2.16
C MET A 102 24.34 3.74 -2.69
N ARG A 103 24.10 4.93 -2.11
CA ARG A 103 24.76 6.20 -2.48
C ARG A 103 25.98 6.52 -1.61
N GLY A 104 26.47 5.55 -0.83
CA GLY A 104 27.73 5.64 -0.08
C GLY A 104 28.89 6.12 -0.93
#